data_AF-A0A914T9P8-F1
#
_entry.id   AF-A0A914T9P8-F1
#
_cell.length_a   1.000
_cell.length_b   1.000
_cell.length_c   1.000
_cell.angle_alpha   90.00
_cell.angle_beta   90.00
_cell.angle_gamma   90.00
#
_symmetry.space_group_name_H-M   'P 1'
#
loop_
_entity.id
_entity.type
_entity.pdbx_description
1 polymer ?
#
loop_
_entity_poly.entity_id
_entity_poly.type
_entity_poly.pdbx_seq_one_letter_code
_entity_poly.pdbx_strand_id
1 'polypeptide(L)'
;MSSIDSSFGVDYAINEKSWCKECKHQIAKNEFRMSVRAPSDVHGGAEDNWFHFHCFWDSAAKDEQIYERNIYRIELLKWNDREKIRQKIAESEGLLLNSSDPSSSKSQLKSEEANK
;
A
#
# COMPACT_ATOMS: atom_id res chain seq x y z
N MET A 1 -8.52 -23.01 -13.66
CA MET A 1 -8.41 -21.59 -14.04
C MET A 1 -8.64 -20.76 -12.79
N SER A 2 -7.57 -20.38 -12.11
CA SER A 2 -7.64 -19.41 -11.02
C SER A 2 -6.44 -18.50 -11.20
N SER A 3 -6.53 -17.64 -12.21
CA SER A 3 -5.58 -16.53 -12.38
C SER A 3 -5.71 -15.67 -11.14
N ILE A 4 -4.76 -15.81 -10.22
CA ILE A 4 -4.56 -14.84 -9.14
C ILE A 4 -4.02 -13.59 -9.85
N ASP A 5 -4.91 -12.79 -10.41
CA ASP A 5 -4.58 -11.59 -11.20
C ASP A 5 -4.23 -10.39 -10.30
N SER A 6 -4.31 -10.57 -8.98
CA SER A 6 -4.06 -9.51 -8.00
C SER A 6 -3.07 -10.00 -6.96
N SER A 7 -1.87 -9.41 -6.95
CA SER A 7 -0.81 -9.69 -5.96
C SER A 7 -1.16 -9.16 -4.58
N PHE A 8 -2.05 -8.17 -4.49
CA PHE A 8 -2.42 -7.50 -3.26
C PHE A 8 -3.93 -7.54 -3.03
N GLY A 9 -4.33 -7.42 -1.77
CA GLY A 9 -5.73 -7.34 -1.36
C GLY A 9 -5.96 -6.27 -0.29
N VAL A 10 -7.21 -5.84 -0.18
CA VAL A 10 -7.66 -4.93 0.87
C VAL A 10 -8.98 -5.39 1.46
N ASP A 11 -9.15 -5.13 2.75
CA ASP A 11 -10.41 -5.44 3.45
C ASP A 11 -10.57 -4.61 4.72
N TYR A 12 -11.81 -4.53 5.21
CA TYR A 12 -12.05 -4.15 6.60
C TYR A 12 -12.07 -5.41 7.46
N ALA A 13 -11.31 -5.43 8.54
CA ALA A 13 -11.20 -6.61 9.39
C ALA A 13 -12.57 -7.01 9.96
N ILE A 14 -13.08 -8.18 9.57
CA ILE A 14 -14.39 -8.67 10.06
C ILE A 14 -14.33 -8.99 11.57
N ASN A 15 -13.15 -9.38 12.06
CA ASN A 15 -12.86 -9.70 13.45
C ASN A 15 -11.38 -9.44 13.76
N GLU A 16 -11.03 -9.53 15.03
CA GLU A 16 -9.67 -9.35 15.55
C GLU A 16 -8.83 -10.65 15.58
N LYS A 17 -9.10 -11.57 14.64
CA LYS A 17 -8.34 -12.83 14.53
C LYS A 17 -7.16 -12.75 13.58
N SER A 18 -7.08 -11.70 12.75
CA SER A 18 -5.94 -11.48 11.87
C SER A 18 -4.79 -10.82 12.62
N TRP A 19 -3.59 -11.35 12.40
CA TRP A 19 -2.34 -10.83 12.95
C TRP A 19 -1.55 -10.14 11.84
N CYS A 20 -1.00 -8.97 12.13
CA CYS A 20 -0.09 -8.30 11.22
C CYS A 20 1.24 -9.06 11.16
N LYS A 21 1.69 -9.37 9.94
CA LYS A 21 2.95 -10.10 9.72
C LYS A 21 4.22 -9.28 10.03
N GLU A 22 4.12 -7.96 9.99
CA GLU A 22 5.24 -7.04 10.27
C GLU A 22 5.38 -6.78 11.78
N CYS A 23 4.40 -6.10 12.38
CA CYS A 23 4.50 -5.69 13.79
C CYS A 23 4.09 -6.80 14.78
N LYS A 24 3.56 -7.93 14.30
CA LYS A 24 3.10 -9.08 15.11
C LYS A 24 1.99 -8.76 16.12
N HIS A 25 1.26 -7.65 15.93
CA HIS A 25 0.08 -7.31 16.71
C HIS A 25 -1.21 -7.71 16.00
N GLN A 26 -2.28 -7.87 16.76
CA GLN A 26 -3.61 -8.12 16.21
C GLN A 26 -4.13 -6.87 15.48
N ILE A 27 -4.88 -7.10 14.41
CA ILE A 27 -5.60 -6.05 13.67
C ILE A 27 -7.01 -5.99 14.24
N ALA A 28 -7.45 -4.80 14.64
CA ALA A 28 -8.72 -4.63 15.33
C ALA A 28 -9.91 -4.86 14.38
N LYS A 29 -11.06 -5.25 14.93
CA LYS A 29 -12.30 -5.37 14.15
C LYS A 29 -12.68 -4.01 13.52
N ASN A 30 -13.15 -4.06 12.28
CA ASN A 30 -13.48 -2.94 11.40
C ASN A 30 -12.29 -2.03 11.04
N GLU A 31 -11.07 -2.42 11.42
CA GLU A 31 -9.86 -1.70 11.01
C GLU A 31 -9.55 -1.99 9.54
N PHE A 32 -9.07 -0.95 8.86
CA PHE A 32 -8.62 -1.06 7.48
C PHE A 32 -7.27 -1.77 7.41
N ARG A 33 -7.20 -2.85 6.63
CA ARG A 33 -6.01 -3.69 6.49
C ARG A 33 -5.72 -4.03 5.03
N MET A 34 -4.45 -4.30 4.77
CA MET A 34 -3.96 -4.72 3.45
C MET A 34 -3.39 -6.13 3.53
N SER A 35 -3.38 -6.84 2.40
CA SER A 35 -2.77 -8.17 2.29
C SER A 35 -1.86 -8.31 1.08
N VAL A 36 -0.85 -9.17 1.24
CA VAL A 36 -0.11 -9.76 0.12
C VAL A 36 -0.68 -11.15 -0.14
N ARG A 37 -1.03 -11.43 -1.39
CA ARG A 37 -1.57 -12.73 -1.81
C ARG A 37 -0.45 -13.64 -2.26
N ALA A 38 -0.23 -14.67 -1.47
CA ALA A 38 0.74 -15.71 -1.81
C ALA A 38 0.00 -17.01 -2.12
N PRO A 39 0.55 -17.87 -3.00
CA PRO A 39 0.09 -19.24 -3.08
C PRO A 39 0.28 -19.93 -1.72
N SER A 40 -0.72 -20.68 -1.29
CA SER A 40 -0.69 -21.50 -0.09
C SER A 40 -0.04 -22.83 -0.40
N ASP A 41 1.03 -23.13 0.34
CA ASP A 41 1.72 -24.43 0.26
C ASP A 41 0.86 -25.58 0.80
N VAL A 42 -0.13 -25.28 1.65
CA VAL A 42 -0.92 -26.27 2.39
C VAL A 42 -2.32 -26.47 1.83
N HIS A 43 -2.99 -25.40 1.37
CA HIS A 43 -4.40 -25.45 0.96
C HIS A 43 -4.59 -25.43 -0.56
N GLY A 44 -3.51 -25.34 -1.35
CA GLY A 44 -3.58 -25.38 -2.82
C GLY A 44 -4.39 -24.22 -3.43
N GLY A 45 -4.47 -23.09 -2.73
CA GLY A 45 -5.17 -21.86 -3.12
C GLY A 45 -4.37 -20.61 -2.76
N ALA A 46 -4.91 -19.42 -2.94
CA ALA A 46 -4.24 -18.19 -2.48
C ALA A 46 -4.54 -17.94 -0.99
N GLU A 47 -3.53 -17.56 -0.23
CA GLU A 47 -3.65 -17.08 1.15
C GLU A 47 -3.30 -15.59 1.23
N ASP A 48 -4.14 -14.85 1.97
CA ASP A 48 -3.94 -13.44 2.25
C ASP A 48 -3.08 -13.27 3.52
N ASN A 49 -1.85 -12.76 3.34
CA ASN A 49 -1.00 -12.35 4.45
C ASN A 49 -1.37 -10.94 4.88
N TRP A 50 -2.03 -10.80 6.04
CA TRP A 50 -2.56 -9.52 6.52
C TRP A 50 -1.52 -8.61 7.18
N PHE A 51 -1.67 -7.31 6.96
CA PHE A 51 -0.88 -6.23 7.53
C PHE A 51 -1.78 -5.05 7.95
N HIS A 52 -1.36 -4.30 8.98
CA HIS A 52 -1.90 -2.96 9.20
C HIS A 52 -1.58 -2.09 7.98
N PHE A 53 -2.41 -1.06 7.73
CA PHE A 53 -2.21 -0.17 6.59
C PHE A 53 -0.79 0.41 6.52
N HIS A 54 -0.27 0.95 7.63
CA HIS A 54 1.09 1.52 7.65
C HIS A 54 2.17 0.43 7.49
N CYS A 55 2.03 -0.68 8.20
CA CYS A 55 2.97 -1.81 8.16
C CYS A 55 3.14 -2.39 6.76
N PHE A 56 2.08 -2.36 5.96
CA PHE A 56 2.15 -2.81 4.57
C PHE A 56 3.12 -1.94 3.76
N TRP A 57 3.03 -0.62 3.87
CA TRP A 57 3.92 0.30 3.15
C TRP A 57 5.35 0.30 3.70
N ASP A 58 5.52 0.01 4.99
CA ASP A 58 6.83 -0.09 5.63
C ASP A 58 7.56 -1.41 5.34
N SER A 59 6.90 -2.40 4.76
CA SER A 59 7.46 -3.75 4.60
C SER A 59 7.20 -4.29 3.19
N ALA A 60 5.97 -4.72 2.91
CA ALA A 60 5.61 -5.37 1.65
C ALA A 60 5.72 -4.46 0.42
N ALA A 61 5.42 -3.17 0.55
CA ALA A 61 5.41 -2.24 -0.58
C ALA A 61 6.79 -1.64 -0.92
N LYS A 62 7.84 -1.91 -0.13
CA LYS A 62 9.14 -1.25 -0.31
C LYS A 62 9.82 -1.63 -1.62
N ASP A 63 9.73 -2.91 -1.98
CA ASP A 63 10.45 -3.48 -3.13
C ASP A 63 9.52 -3.83 -4.30
N GLU A 64 8.22 -3.57 -4.18
CA GLU A 64 7.22 -3.95 -5.17
C GLU A 64 6.49 -2.74 -5.74
N GLN A 65 6.28 -2.73 -7.06
CA GLN A 65 5.46 -1.71 -7.70
C GLN A 65 3.98 -2.04 -7.56
N ILE A 66 3.27 -1.21 -6.80
CA ILE A 66 1.86 -1.42 -6.48
C ILE A 66 1.00 -0.53 -7.37
N TYR A 67 0.13 -1.15 -8.16
CA TYR A 67 -0.89 -0.43 -8.93
C TYR A 67 -2.27 -0.65 -8.32
N GLU A 68 -3.13 0.38 -8.39
CA GLU A 68 -4.51 0.31 -7.91
C GLU A 68 -5.27 -0.89 -8.52
N ARG A 69 -5.07 -1.14 -9.82
CA ARG A 69 -5.69 -2.24 -10.56
C ARG A 69 -5.27 -3.64 -10.08
N ASN A 70 -4.11 -3.75 -9.43
CA ASN A 70 -3.57 -5.01 -8.92
C ASN A 70 -4.00 -5.28 -7.46
N ILE A 71 -4.82 -4.38 -6.87
CA ILE A 71 -5.35 -4.51 -5.52
C ILE A 71 -6.77 -5.06 -5.59
N TYR A 72 -6.94 -6.29 -5.14
CA TYR A 72 -8.25 -6.91 -5.06
C TYR A 72 -9.14 -6.29 -3.99
N ARG A 73 -10.45 -6.18 -4.28
CA ARG A 73 -11.50 -5.61 -3.41
C ARG A 73 -11.35 -4.11 -3.08
N ILE A 74 -10.49 -3.39 -3.78
CA ILE A 74 -10.38 -1.92 -3.61
C ILE A 74 -11.69 -1.18 -3.85
N GLU A 75 -12.55 -1.71 -4.73
CA GLU A 75 -13.88 -1.16 -5.02
C GLU A 75 -14.83 -1.20 -3.81
N LEU A 76 -14.62 -2.13 -2.87
CA LEU A 76 -15.44 -2.28 -1.66
C LEU A 76 -15.07 -1.29 -0.56
N LEU A 77 -13.95 -0.59 -0.70
CA LEU A 77 -13.52 0.42 0.27
C LEU A 77 -14.29 1.73 0.10
N LYS A 78 -14.38 2.47 1.20
CA LYS A 78 -14.88 3.85 1.18
C LYS A 78 -13.96 4.73 0.34
N TRP A 79 -14.53 5.74 -0.31
CA TRP A 79 -13.78 6.65 -1.19
C TRP A 79 -12.55 7.26 -0.50
N ASN A 80 -12.70 7.74 0.74
CA ASN A 80 -11.58 8.30 1.51
C ASN A 80 -10.42 7.31 1.71
N ASP A 81 -10.69 6.02 1.91
CA ASP A 81 -9.63 5.03 2.12
C ASP A 81 -8.96 4.64 0.80
N ARG A 82 -9.70 4.66 -0.33
CA ARG A 82 -9.12 4.52 -1.67
C ARG A 82 -8.15 5.67 -1.99
N GLU A 83 -8.51 6.91 -1.64
CA GLU A 83 -7.61 8.05 -1.82
C GLU A 83 -6.31 7.91 -1.03
N LYS A 84 -6.36 7.39 0.21
CA LYS A 84 -5.15 7.12 1.00
C LYS A 84 -4.23 6.12 0.32
N ILE A 85 -4.78 5.08 -0.31
CA ILE A 85 -4.00 4.11 -1.08
C ILE A 85 -3.36 4.81 -2.28
N ARG A 86 -4.11 5.59 -3.06
CA ARG A 86 -3.59 6.33 -4.22
C ARG A 86 -2.45 7.26 -3.85
N GLN A 87 -2.59 7.98 -2.74
CA GLN A 87 -1.55 8.85 -2.22
C GLN A 87 -0.29 8.07 -1.84
N LYS A 88 -0.45 6.91 -1.18
CA LYS A 88 0.68 6.06 -0.80
C LYS A 88 1.38 5.42 -2.01
N ILE A 89 0.63 5.02 -3.03
CA ILE A 89 1.20 4.54 -4.31
C ILE A 89 2.06 5.64 -4.93
N ALA A 90 1.52 6.85 -5.09
CA ALA A 90 2.26 7.98 -5.66
C ALA A 90 3.52 8.35 -4.86
N GLU A 91 3.44 8.28 -3.52
CA GLU A 91 4.59 8.49 -2.63
C GLU A 91 5.65 7.40 -2.85
N SER A 92 5.26 6.13 -2.93
CA SER A 92 6.18 5.01 -3.16
C SER A 92 6.86 5.09 -4.54
N GLU A 93 6.15 5.47 -5.60
CA GLU A 93 6.71 5.65 -6.94
C GLU A 93 7.73 6.80 -6.98
N GLY A 94 7.45 7.90 -6.26
CA GLY A 94 8.38 9.01 -6.10
C GLY A 94 9.67 8.64 -5.35
N LEU A 95 9.62 7.62 -4.47
CA LEU A 95 10.80 7.07 -3.81
C LEU A 95 11.63 6.19 -4.74
N LEU A 96 11.02 5.41 -5.64
CA LEU A 96 11.78 4.56 -6.57
C LEU A 96 12.61 5.37 -7.58
N LEU A 97 12.12 6.54 -8.00
CA LEU A 97 12.80 7.44 -8.94
C LEU A 97 13.99 8.20 -8.33
N ASN A 98 14.18 8.18 -7.01
CA ASN A 98 15.27 8.90 -6.34
C ASN A 98 16.48 8.03 -6.00
N SER A 99 16.45 6.74 -6.36
CA SER A 99 17.50 5.77 -6.05
C SER A 99 18.60 5.67 -7.12
N SER A 100 18.50 6.43 -8.21
CA SER A 100 19.60 6.66 -9.17
C SER A 100 20.06 8.13 -9.14
N ASP A 101 21.17 8.36 -8.44
CA ASP A 101 22.00 9.58 -8.34
C ASP A 101 21.41 10.87 -7.70
N PRO A 102 22.16 11.52 -6.77
CA PRO A 102 21.84 12.84 -6.28
C PRO A 102 22.31 13.90 -7.28
N SER A 103 21.49 14.19 -8.28
CA SER A 103 21.72 15.36 -9.14
C SER A 103 20.40 15.87 -9.71
N SER A 104 19.76 16.78 -8.98
CA SER A 104 19.47 18.12 -9.50
C SER A 104 18.67 18.93 -8.49
N SER A 105 19.33 19.92 -7.93
CA SER A 105 18.74 21.08 -7.28
C SER A 105 17.79 21.82 -8.23
N LYS A 106 16.55 22.11 -7.79
CA LYS A 106 15.96 23.48 -7.76
C LYS A 106 14.45 23.44 -7.53
N SER A 107 14.03 23.98 -6.40
CA SER A 107 12.90 24.90 -6.37
C SER A 107 13.29 26.11 -5.52
N GLN A 108 14.03 27.04 -6.15
CA GLN A 108 14.09 28.42 -5.69
C GLN A 108 12.70 29.03 -5.87
N LEU A 109 11.98 29.22 -4.76
CA LEU A 109 10.91 30.20 -4.69
C LEU A 109 11.53 31.50 -4.17
N LYS A 110 11.93 32.40 -5.08
CA LYS A 110 11.94 33.84 -4.81
C LYS A 110 12.05 34.72 -6.07
N SER A 111 11.01 35.52 -6.28
CA SER A 111 11.01 36.88 -6.85
C SER A 111 9.64 37.46 -6.43
N GLU A 112 9.46 38.30 -5.42
CA GLU A 112 10.08 39.58 -5.08
C GLU A 112 9.77 40.65 -6.15
N GLU A 113 8.77 41.50 -5.89
CA GLU A 113 8.70 42.85 -6.42
C GLU A 113 7.94 43.75 -5.44
N ALA A 114 8.68 44.69 -4.86
CA ALA A 114 8.18 45.86 -4.18
C ALA A 114 7.93 46.96 -5.22
N ASN A 115 6.76 47.61 -5.20
CA ASN A 115 6.67 49.05 -5.41
C ASN A 115 5.26 49.58 -5.10
N LYS A 116 5.09 50.26 -3.96
CA LYS A 116 4.46 51.58 -3.88
C LYS A 116 4.87 52.28 -2.60
#